data_AF-A0A3N5U5N1-F1
#
_entry.id   AF-A0A3N5U5N1-F1
#
_cell.length_a   1.000
_cell.length_b   1.000
_cell.length_c   1.000
_cell.angle_alpha   90.00
_cell.angle_beta   90.00
_cell.angle_gamma   90.00
#
_symmetry.space_group_name_H-M   'P 1'
#
loop_
_entity.id
_entity.type
_entity.pdbx_description
1 polymer ?
#
loop_
_entity_poly.entity_id
_entity_poly.type
_entity_poly.pdbx_seq_one_letter_code
_entity_poly.pdbx_strand_id
1 'polypeptide(L)'
;MIERNIELSAEFSRYLFDHPETEEKLPVDAEVILLPEFDKELKEFNMELGKNVEKEGGRVVYIVIKEIRPKSLSRIQRIELESVV
;
A
#
# COMPACT_ATOMS: atom_id res chain seq x y z
N MET A 1 -4.67 -11.43 -8.81
CA MET A 1 -4.21 -11.31 -7.41
C MET A 1 -2.75 -10.90 -7.33
N ILE A 2 -1.84 -11.65 -7.96
CA ILE A 2 -0.38 -11.40 -7.89
C ILE A 2 -0.01 -9.99 -8.36
N GLU A 3 -0.44 -9.57 -9.56
CA GLU A 3 -0.12 -8.24 -10.09
C GLU A 3 -0.61 -7.10 -9.19
N ARG A 4 -1.86 -7.19 -8.69
CA ARG A 4 -2.43 -6.22 -7.76
C ARG A 4 -1.62 -6.13 -6.45
N ASN A 5 -1.17 -7.27 -5.91
CA ASN A 5 -0.33 -7.30 -4.71
C ASN A 5 1.07 -6.75 -4.96
N ILE A 6 1.67 -7.01 -6.14
CA ILE A 6 2.96 -6.42 -6.52
C ILE A 6 2.83 -4.90 -6.58
N GLU A 7 1.78 -4.38 -7.23
CA GLU A 7 1.53 -2.95 -7.31
C GLU A 7 1.34 -2.33 -5.91
N LEU A 8 0.49 -2.93 -5.08
CA LEU A 8 0.21 -2.44 -3.74
C LEU A 8 1.45 -2.48 -2.83
N SER A 9 2.28 -3.51 -2.98
CA SER A 9 3.55 -3.64 -2.25
C SER A 9 4.56 -2.57 -2.68
N ALA A 10 4.62 -2.26 -3.98
CA ALA A 10 5.47 -1.19 -4.49
C ALA A 10 5.02 0.19 -3.98
N GLU A 11 3.72 0.45 -3.91
CA GLU A 11 3.18 1.68 -3.30
C GLU A 11 3.45 1.74 -1.79
N PHE A 12 3.26 0.64 -1.06
CA PHE A 12 3.56 0.60 0.36
C PHE A 12 5.06 0.84 0.64
N SER A 13 5.94 0.28 -0.19
CA SER A 13 7.39 0.55 -0.12
C SER A 13 7.70 2.03 -0.32
N ARG A 14 7.06 2.68 -1.32
CA ARG A 14 7.16 4.15 -1.51
C ARG A 14 6.69 4.93 -0.29
N TYR A 15 5.57 4.52 0.30
CA TYR A 15 5.03 5.15 1.50
C TYR A 15 6.03 5.08 2.67
N LEU A 16 6.68 3.92 2.90
CA LEU A 16 7.67 3.78 3.97
C LEU A 16 8.89 4.69 3.77
N PHE A 17 9.34 4.93 2.53
CA PHE A 17 10.42 5.89 2.27
C PHE A 17 10.09 7.31 2.72
N ASP A 18 8.83 7.74 2.54
CA ASP A 18 8.36 9.06 2.97
C ASP A 18 8.00 9.11 4.47
N HIS A 19 7.83 7.94 5.11
CA HIS A 19 7.34 7.77 6.48
C HIS A 19 8.15 6.72 7.28
N PRO A 20 9.45 6.96 7.54
CA PRO A 20 10.32 6.00 8.23
C PRO A 20 9.83 5.64 9.65
N GLU A 21 9.10 6.53 10.32
CA GLU A 21 8.47 6.28 11.63
C GLU A 21 7.42 5.16 11.60
N THR A 22 6.93 4.80 10.42
CA THR A 22 6.03 3.66 10.22
C THR A 22 6.83 2.37 10.15
N GLU A 23 7.95 2.37 9.44
CA GLU A 23 8.86 1.21 9.33
C GLU A 23 9.44 0.82 10.68
N GLU A 24 9.84 1.79 11.51
CA GLU A 24 10.39 1.56 12.85
C GLU A 24 9.42 0.81 13.79
N LYS A 25 8.12 0.83 13.51
CA LYS A 25 7.09 0.14 14.30
C LYS A 25 6.83 -1.29 13.81
N LEU A 26 7.37 -1.67 12.65
CA LEU A 26 7.18 -3.00 12.09
C LEU A 26 8.15 -4.00 12.76
N PRO A 27 7.65 -5.14 13.26
CA PRO A 27 8.51 -6.21 13.74
C PRO A 27 9.34 -6.78 12.60
N VAL A 28 10.65 -6.94 12.84
CA VAL A 28 11.61 -7.50 11.87
C VAL A 28 11.30 -8.96 11.52
N ASP A 29 10.61 -9.67 12.41
CA ASP A 29 10.27 -11.10 12.31
C ASP A 29 8.81 -11.36 11.91
N ALA A 30 8.12 -10.38 11.32
CA ALA A 30 6.73 -10.50 10.91
C ALA A 30 6.54 -10.41 9.40
N GLU A 31 5.63 -11.22 8.89
CA GLU A 31 5.14 -11.09 7.52
C GLU A 31 4.10 -9.97 7.41
N VAL A 32 4.30 -9.06 6.46
CA VAL A 32 3.41 -7.92 6.23
C VAL A 32 2.30 -8.31 5.27
N ILE A 33 1.05 -8.19 5.70
CA ILE A 33 -0.14 -8.47 4.90
C ILE A 33 -0.92 -7.18 4.67
N LEU A 34 -1.04 -6.78 3.41
CA LEU A 34 -1.72 -5.54 3.02
C LEU A 34 -3.22 -5.78 2.84
N LEU A 35 -4.06 -4.98 3.51
CA LEU A 35 -5.51 -5.11 3.49
C LEU A 35 -6.15 -3.82 2.91
N PRO A 36 -6.36 -3.73 1.59
CA PRO A 36 -6.96 -2.56 0.96
C PRO A 36 -8.48 -2.52 1.20
N GLU A 37 -9.00 -1.45 1.81
CA GLU A 37 -10.45 -1.31 2.02
C GLU A 37 -11.24 -1.01 0.74
N PHE A 38 -10.57 -0.46 -0.27
CA PHE A 38 -11.13 -0.14 -1.58
C PHE A 38 -11.13 -1.32 -2.57
N ASP A 39 -10.49 -2.45 -2.24
CA ASP A 39 -10.52 -3.69 -3.04
C ASP A 39 -10.88 -4.88 -2.13
N LYS A 40 -12.19 -5.13 -2.01
CA LYS A 40 -12.73 -6.17 -1.12
C LYS A 40 -12.21 -7.57 -1.45
N GLU A 41 -12.12 -7.90 -2.74
CA GLU A 41 -11.65 -9.21 -3.20
C GLU A 41 -10.18 -9.42 -2.82
N LEU A 42 -9.33 -8.41 -3.04
CA LEU A 42 -7.92 -8.48 -2.66
C LEU A 42 -7.74 -8.53 -1.15
N LYS A 43 -8.55 -7.80 -0.39
CA LYS A 43 -8.56 -7.84 1.07
C LYS A 43 -8.88 -9.23 1.61
N GLU A 44 -9.92 -9.88 1.09
CA GLU A 44 -10.33 -11.21 1.53
C GLU A 44 -9.24 -12.25 1.25
N PHE A 45 -8.67 -12.22 0.05
CA PHE A 45 -7.55 -13.10 -0.32
C PHE A 45 -6.30 -12.88 0.55
N ASN A 46 -5.90 -11.62 0.76
CA ASN A 46 -4.72 -11.31 1.58
C ASN A 46 -4.96 -11.69 3.05
N MET A 47 -6.19 -11.51 3.55
CA MET A 47 -6.57 -11.95 4.89
C MET A 47 -6.40 -13.47 5.05
N GLU A 48 -6.79 -14.27 4.06
CA GLU A 48 -6.58 -15.72 4.08
C GLU A 48 -5.11 -16.10 4.05
N LEU A 49 -4.28 -15.39 3.27
CA LEU A 49 -2.82 -15.57 3.28
C LEU A 49 -2.24 -15.36 4.68
N GLY A 50 -2.57 -14.24 5.32
CA GLY A 50 -2.10 -13.97 6.69
C GLY A 50 -2.55 -15.04 7.68
N LYS A 51 -3.81 -15.49 7.61
CA LYS A 51 -4.30 -16.56 8.47
C LYS A 51 -3.56 -17.88 8.27
N ASN A 52 -3.09 -18.17 7.06
CA ASN A 52 -2.31 -19.37 6.80
C ASN A 52 -0.90 -19.25 7.42
N VAL A 53 -0.27 -18.10 7.31
CA VAL A 53 1.01 -17.81 7.99
C VAL A 53 0.89 -17.95 9.50
N GLU A 54 -0.18 -17.40 10.09
CA GLU A 54 -0.46 -17.54 11.52
C GLU A 54 -0.65 -19.02 11.95
N LYS A 55 -1.35 -19.82 11.14
CA LYS A 55 -1.53 -21.27 11.40
C LYS A 55 -0.21 -22.04 11.34
N GLU A 56 0.73 -21.60 10.51
CA GLU A 56 2.07 -22.17 10.40
C GLU A 56 3.01 -21.68 11.52
N GLY A 57 2.52 -20.82 12.42
CA GLY A 57 3.27 -20.29 13.56
C GLY A 57 4.07 -19.02 13.24
N GLY A 58 3.90 -18.45 12.04
CA GLY A 58 4.49 -17.18 11.66
C GLY A 58 3.81 -16.00 12.35
N ARG A 59 4.56 -14.92 12.59
CA ARG A 59 4.01 -13.64 13.06
C ARG A 59 3.54 -12.84 11.84
N VAL A 60 2.33 -12.28 11.92
CA VAL A 60 1.75 -11.46 10.85
C VAL A 60 1.46 -10.06 11.36
N VAL A 61 1.71 -9.07 10.52
CA VAL A 61 1.26 -7.69 10.70
C VAL A 61 0.32 -7.31 9.58
N TYR A 62 -0.92 -6.99 9.94
CA TYR A 62 -1.94 -6.54 9.01
C TYR A 62 -1.91 -5.02 8.87
N ILE A 63 -1.65 -4.54 7.65
CA ILE A 63 -1.65 -3.12 7.32
C ILE A 63 -2.96 -2.79 6.61
N VAL A 64 -3.84 -2.06 7.28
CA VAL A 64 -5.12 -1.62 6.71
C VAL A 64 -4.90 -0.35 5.90
N ILE A 65 -5.08 -0.44 4.59
CA ILE A 65 -4.94 0.68 3.66
C ILE A 65 -6.34 1.18 3.33
N LYS A 66 -6.72 2.31 3.94
CA LYS A 66 -8.08 2.88 3.80
C LYS A 66 -8.31 3.52 2.43
N GLU A 67 -7.28 4.16 1.89
CA GLU A 67 -7.35 4.92 0.65
C GLU A 67 -5.97 5.01 -0.03
N ILE A 68 -5.97 5.20 -1.36
CA ILE A 68 -4.77 5.45 -2.17
C ILE A 68 -5.01 6.70 -3.01
N ARG A 69 -3.99 7.54 -3.11
CA ARG A 69 -4.05 8.74 -3.96
C ARG A 69 -4.12 8.32 -5.44
N PRO A 70 -4.91 9.00 -6.28
CA PRO A 70 -4.93 8.73 -7.72
C PRO A 70 -3.52 8.80 -8.30
N LYS A 71 -3.17 7.87 -9.20
CA LYS A 71 -1.84 7.81 -9.87
C LYS A 71 -1.51 9.08 -10.65
N SER A 72 -2.51 9.89 -10.99
CA SER A 72 -2.37 11.09 -11.81
C SER A 72 -3.10 12.27 -11.18
N LEU A 73 -2.35 13.08 -10.44
CA LEU A 73 -2.71 14.48 -10.22
C LEU A 73 -1.67 15.34 -10.91
N SER A 74 -2.13 16.44 -11.50
CA SER A 74 -1.23 17.44 -12.06
C SER A 74 -0.33 17.99 -10.95
N ARG A 75 0.98 18.04 -11.22
CA ARG A 75 1.96 18.68 -10.32
C ARG A 75 2.10 20.18 -10.56
N ILE A 76 1.34 20.72 -11.52
CA ILE A 76 1.43 22.13 -11.91
C ILE A 76 0.91 23.00 -10.76
N GLN A 77 1.78 23.83 -10.19
CA GLN A 77 1.42 24.75 -9.11
C GLN A 77 0.89 26.10 -9.62
N ARG A 78 1.34 26.53 -10.82
CA ARG A 78 0.89 27.76 -11.48
C ARG A 78 0.92 27.58 -12.98
N ILE A 79 -0.08 28.14 -13.66
CA ILE A 79 -0.21 28.15 -15.11
C ILE A 79 -0.56 29.57 -15.54
N GLU A 80 0.06 30.05 -16.62
CA GLU A 80 -0.26 31.32 -17.27
C GLU A 80 -0.51 31.03 -18.75
N LEU A 81 -1.51 31.69 -19.33
CA LEU A 81 -1.91 31.55 -20.73
C LEU A 81 -1.52 32.83 -21.46
N GLU A 82 -0.60 32.74 -22.42
CA GLU A 82 -0.26 33.84 -23.32
C GLU A 82 -0.81 33.54 -24.73
N SER A 83 -1.61 34.48 -25.26
CA SER A 83 -2.04 34.46 -26.65
C SER A 83 -1.14 35.39 -27.45
N VAL A 84 -0.47 34.86 -28.47
CA VAL A 84 0.23 35.69 -29.47
C VAL A 84 -0.81 36.11 -30.51
N VAL A 85 -1.09 37.42 -30.59
CA VAL A 85 -1.90 38.03 -31.67
C VAL A 85 -1.03 38.30 -32.87
#